data_AF-A0AB74CE75-F1
#
_entry.id   AF-A0AB74CE75-F1
#
_cell.length_a   1.000
_cell.length_b   1.000
_cell.length_c   1.000
_cell.angle_alpha   90.00
_cell.angle_beta   90.00
_cell.angle_gamma   90.00
#
_symmetry.space_group_name_H-M   'P 1'
#
loop_
_entity.id
_entity.type
_entity.pdbx_description
1 polymer ?
#
loop_
_entity_poly.entity_id
_entity_poly.type
_entity_poly.pdbx_seq_one_letter_code
_entity_poly.pdbx_strand_id
1 'polypeptide(L)'
;MVSYDPPFGYSLRVNGSCPERTKQCRATWDDFVACCPSESTCKVSDNNKNPICCPNEADCREPLFRIAHCANASWTMYEHYGLFCCKEEDQGFWTSKKKYNDSVGCAKQPEGASHTILNPIVQTISSTTFTYPRIATSTSTATSTSASAPHTSETSTSDYVSSSDDDPRGAIAGIVVGCVAGVALIAALAWYLLRRRRQKKQFGPGSDLQPPPGYRKNPESLPQGELTELPSSPPSQAVHEVHELPETTETR
;
A
#
# COMPACT_ATOMS: atom_id res chain seq x y z
N MET A 1 -8.89 4.09 27.33
CA MET A 1 -9.42 4.02 25.96
C MET A 1 -8.59 4.94 25.08
N VAL A 2 -8.16 4.46 23.92
CA VAL A 2 -7.45 5.28 22.93
C VAL A 2 -8.47 5.59 21.83
N SER A 3 -8.67 6.87 21.51
CA SER A 3 -9.40 7.27 20.32
C SER A 3 -8.44 7.25 19.13
N TYR A 4 -8.96 6.81 17.98
CA TYR A 4 -8.25 6.81 16.71
C TYR A 4 -8.85 7.82 15.73
N ASP A 5 -9.72 8.72 16.19
CA ASP A 5 -10.24 9.82 15.40
C ASP A 5 -9.10 10.77 14.96
N PRO A 6 -9.31 11.69 14.00
CA PRO A 6 -8.35 12.75 13.68
C PRO A 6 -7.84 13.43 14.98
N PRO A 7 -6.52 13.64 15.13
CA PRO A 7 -5.50 13.73 14.10
C PRO A 7 -4.77 12.42 13.74
N PHE A 8 -5.39 11.27 13.99
CA PHE A 8 -4.85 9.95 13.65
C PHE A 8 -5.56 9.38 12.42
N GLY A 9 -4.89 8.52 11.65
CA GLY A 9 -5.43 8.01 10.38
C GLY A 9 -4.38 7.77 9.31
N TYR A 10 -4.84 7.64 8.06
CA TYR A 10 -3.96 7.52 6.90
C TYR A 10 -3.25 8.85 6.60
N SER A 11 -1.98 8.76 6.19
CA SER A 11 -1.14 9.92 5.93
C SER A 11 -1.51 10.66 4.63
N LEU A 12 -1.25 11.96 4.63
CA LEU A 12 -1.34 12.79 3.43
C LEU A 12 -0.16 12.51 2.51
N ARG A 13 -0.44 12.34 1.23
CA ARG A 13 0.56 12.27 0.16
C ARG A 13 0.65 13.66 -0.48
N VAL A 14 1.86 14.20 -0.58
CA VAL A 14 2.12 15.49 -1.25
C VAL A 14 3.35 15.42 -2.12
N ASN A 15 3.39 16.25 -3.15
CA ASN A 15 4.60 16.47 -3.94
C ASN A 15 5.43 17.60 -3.30
N GLY A 16 6.69 17.34 -2.96
CA GLY A 16 7.59 18.28 -2.31
C GLY A 16 7.55 18.18 -0.78
N SER A 17 7.21 19.28 -0.11
CA SER A 17 7.29 19.38 1.36
C SER A 17 5.91 19.31 2.04
N CYS A 18 5.91 18.83 3.27
CA CYS A 18 4.70 18.74 4.07
C CYS A 18 4.11 20.13 4.38
N PRO A 19 2.77 20.28 4.32
CA PRO A 19 2.10 21.55 4.64
C PRO A 19 2.24 21.91 6.13
N GLU A 20 1.88 23.14 6.49
CA GLU A 20 1.89 23.61 7.88
C GLU A 20 1.14 22.66 8.82
N ARG A 21 1.60 22.59 10.09
CA ARG A 21 1.05 21.71 11.15
C ARG A 21 1.11 20.22 10.83
N THR A 22 1.88 19.84 9.81
CA THR A 22 2.22 18.45 9.52
C THR A 22 3.73 18.27 9.51
N LYS A 23 4.17 17.02 9.64
CA LYS A 23 5.58 16.63 9.59
C LYS A 23 5.77 15.51 8.59
N GLN A 24 6.95 15.48 7.99
CA GLN A 24 7.33 14.44 7.05
C GLN A 24 7.63 13.14 7.80
N CYS A 25 6.87 12.11 7.49
CA CYS A 25 7.11 10.76 7.99
C CYS A 25 8.08 9.99 7.09
N ARG A 26 7.98 10.18 5.77
CA ARG A 26 8.81 9.46 4.81
C ARG A 26 8.84 10.15 3.44
N ALA A 27 9.99 10.12 2.79
CA ALA A 27 10.04 10.19 1.33
C ALA A 27 9.54 8.86 0.74
N THR A 28 8.82 8.89 -0.37
CA THR A 28 8.21 7.69 -0.95
C THR A 28 8.70 7.34 -2.34
N TRP A 29 8.51 8.24 -3.30
CA TRP A 29 9.04 8.08 -4.65
C TRP A 29 9.17 9.45 -5.29
N ASP A 30 10.23 9.65 -6.06
CA ASP A 30 10.52 10.96 -6.65
C ASP A 30 10.53 12.05 -5.56
N ASP A 31 9.82 13.17 -5.77
CA ASP A 31 9.64 14.24 -4.81
C ASP A 31 8.42 14.03 -3.88
N PHE A 32 7.73 12.89 -3.96
CA PHE A 32 6.57 12.62 -3.12
C PHE A 32 6.94 12.18 -1.71
N VAL A 33 6.29 12.82 -0.74
CA VAL A 33 6.45 12.53 0.69
C VAL A 33 5.11 12.16 1.33
N ALA A 34 5.17 11.48 2.48
CA ALA A 34 4.03 11.21 3.34
C ALA A 34 4.10 12.11 4.58
N CYS A 35 2.99 12.76 4.88
CA CYS A 35 2.86 13.74 5.95
C CYS A 35 1.80 13.30 6.96
N CYS A 36 2.12 13.45 8.22
CA CYS A 36 1.18 13.27 9.32
C CYS A 36 1.03 14.57 10.10
N PRO A 37 -0.11 14.83 10.75
CA PRO A 37 -0.24 15.94 11.69
C PRO A 37 0.89 15.93 12.73
N SER A 38 1.40 17.12 13.09
CA SER A 38 2.59 17.25 13.95
C SER A 38 2.43 16.57 15.31
N GLU A 39 1.21 16.53 15.84
CA GLU A 39 0.85 15.92 17.13
C GLU A 39 0.81 14.38 17.10
N SER A 40 0.75 13.78 15.91
CA SER A 40 0.66 12.32 15.75
C SER A 40 2.04 11.66 15.64
N THR A 41 2.12 10.35 15.79
CA THR A 41 3.35 9.58 15.62
C THR A 41 3.36 8.85 14.27
N CYS A 42 4.42 9.02 13.49
CA CYS A 42 4.59 8.33 12.22
C CYS A 42 4.80 6.82 12.47
N LYS A 43 3.94 5.97 11.88
CA LYS A 43 4.13 4.52 11.88
C LYS A 43 4.24 3.98 10.47
N VAL A 44 5.30 3.23 10.26
CA VAL A 44 5.69 2.65 8.99
C VAL A 44 5.95 1.18 9.23
N SER A 45 5.34 0.31 8.44
CA SER A 45 5.60 -1.13 8.47
C SER A 45 6.32 -1.53 7.20
N ASP A 46 7.09 -2.60 7.28
CA ASP A 46 7.86 -3.13 6.17
C ASP A 46 6.97 -3.57 5.00
N ASN A 47 5.73 -3.99 5.29
CA ASN A 47 4.78 -4.48 4.29
C ASN A 47 3.93 -3.39 3.62
N ASN A 48 3.99 -2.14 4.10
CA ASN A 48 3.21 -1.04 3.51
C ASN A 48 4.08 0.20 3.37
N LYS A 49 4.27 0.62 2.12
CA LYS A 49 5.05 1.80 1.78
C LYS A 49 4.39 3.11 2.24
N ASN A 50 3.09 3.10 2.56
CA ASN A 50 2.36 4.26 3.08
C ASN A 50 2.44 4.33 4.61
N PRO A 51 3.05 5.38 5.17
CA PRO A 51 2.98 5.65 6.61
C PRO A 51 1.53 5.91 7.05
N ILE A 52 1.27 5.65 8.32
CA ILE A 52 0.04 6.07 8.99
C ILE A 52 0.39 6.93 10.21
N CYS A 53 -0.60 7.66 10.71
CA CYS A 53 -0.47 8.62 11.79
C CYS A 53 -1.15 8.04 13.04
N CYS A 54 -0.36 7.68 14.05
CA CYS A 54 -0.83 7.00 15.25
C CYS A 54 -0.83 7.88 16.50
N PRO A 55 -1.65 7.56 17.52
CA PRO A 55 -1.64 8.27 18.79
C PRO A 55 -0.33 8.19 19.57
N ASN A 56 0.41 7.09 19.38
CA ASN A 56 1.64 6.81 20.11
C ASN A 56 2.54 5.89 19.27
N GLU A 57 3.57 5.33 19.91
CA GLU A 57 4.53 4.47 19.23
C GLU A 57 4.01 3.08 18.84
N ALA A 58 2.82 2.68 19.28
CA ALA A 58 2.22 1.42 18.84
C ALA A 58 1.71 1.54 17.39
N ASP A 59 1.81 0.45 16.62
CA ASP A 59 1.20 0.37 15.29
C ASP A 59 -0.32 0.32 15.43
N CYS A 60 -1.00 1.31 14.85
CA CYS A 60 -2.45 1.48 14.94
C CYS A 60 -3.19 1.12 13.63
N ARG A 61 -2.57 0.35 12.73
CA ARG A 61 -3.20 -0.05 11.46
C ARG A 61 -4.46 -0.87 11.62
N GLU A 62 -4.45 -1.86 12.51
CA GLU A 62 -5.59 -2.76 12.72
C GLU A 62 -6.87 -2.00 13.09
N PRO A 63 -6.88 -1.09 14.08
CA PRO A 63 -8.07 -0.28 14.34
C PRO A 63 -8.40 0.68 13.18
N LEU A 64 -7.40 1.31 12.55
CA LEU A 64 -7.64 2.19 11.40
C LEU A 64 -8.23 1.47 10.18
N PHE A 65 -7.95 0.18 9.98
CA PHE A 65 -8.55 -0.60 8.91
C PHE A 65 -10.07 -0.77 9.09
N ARG A 66 -10.56 -0.78 10.33
CA ARG A 66 -11.99 -0.92 10.65
C ARG A 66 -12.76 0.39 10.51
N ILE A 67 -12.07 1.50 10.78
CA ILE A 67 -12.60 2.86 10.68
C ILE A 67 -11.72 3.65 9.73
N ALA A 68 -11.66 3.26 8.45
CA ALA A 68 -10.75 3.90 7.51
C ALA A 68 -11.06 5.40 7.36
N HIS A 69 -10.13 6.26 7.74
CA HIS A 69 -10.21 7.70 7.57
C HIS A 69 -8.82 8.34 7.50
N CYS A 70 -8.78 9.55 6.94
CA CYS A 70 -7.59 10.37 6.87
C CYS A 70 -7.24 10.97 8.24
N ALA A 71 -5.95 11.16 8.49
CA ALA A 71 -5.48 11.82 9.71
C ALA A 71 -5.97 13.28 9.84
N ASN A 72 -6.53 13.85 8.79
CA ASN A 72 -7.29 15.09 8.83
C ASN A 72 -8.62 14.88 8.09
N ALA A 73 -9.72 15.27 8.73
CA ALA A 73 -11.06 15.12 8.18
C ALA A 73 -11.30 15.95 6.90
N SER A 74 -10.51 17.00 6.67
CA SER A 74 -10.59 17.82 5.45
C SER A 74 -9.85 17.22 4.25
N TRP A 75 -9.24 16.05 4.40
CA TRP A 75 -8.54 15.38 3.30
C TRP A 75 -9.43 14.34 2.64
N THR A 76 -9.16 14.07 1.37
CA THR A 76 -9.88 13.09 0.56
C THR A 76 -9.11 11.78 0.54
N MET A 77 -9.79 10.66 0.81
CA MET A 77 -9.17 9.34 0.88
C MET A 77 -9.23 8.62 -0.46
N TYR A 78 -8.17 7.89 -0.80
CA TYR A 78 -8.02 7.09 -2.02
C TYR A 78 -7.39 5.73 -1.71
N GLU A 79 -7.57 4.77 -2.61
CA GLU A 79 -7.03 3.41 -2.49
C GLU A 79 -6.30 2.99 -3.77
N HIS A 80 -5.06 2.51 -3.62
CA HIS A 80 -4.32 1.74 -4.64
C HIS A 80 -3.23 0.92 -3.96
N TYR A 81 -3.44 -0.39 -3.82
CA TYR A 81 -2.60 -1.31 -3.00
C TYR A 81 -2.37 -0.85 -1.54
N GLY A 82 -3.22 0.05 -1.07
CA GLY A 82 -3.09 0.71 0.22
C GLY A 82 -3.84 2.02 0.22
N LEU A 83 -4.22 2.45 1.42
CA LEU A 83 -4.96 3.69 1.64
C LEU A 83 -4.00 4.87 1.81
N PHE A 84 -4.39 6.02 1.29
CA PHE A 84 -3.68 7.28 1.43
C PHE A 84 -4.65 8.46 1.26
N CYS A 85 -4.20 9.65 1.60
CA CYS A 85 -5.01 10.86 1.56
C CYS A 85 -4.38 11.92 0.66
N CYS A 86 -5.21 12.69 -0.02
CA CYS A 86 -4.85 13.93 -0.70
C CYS A 86 -5.56 15.11 -0.07
N LYS A 87 -5.09 16.33 -0.34
CA LYS A 87 -5.86 17.53 -0.01
C LYS A 87 -7.16 17.55 -0.82
N GLU A 88 -8.15 18.30 -0.34
CA GLU A 88 -9.46 18.42 -0.98
C GLU A 88 -9.36 18.89 -2.44
N GLU A 89 -8.43 19.80 -2.74
CA GLU A 89 -8.21 20.34 -4.08
C GLU A 89 -7.37 19.45 -5.03
N ASP A 90 -6.82 18.34 -4.52
CA ASP A 90 -5.93 17.46 -5.28
C ASP A 90 -6.62 16.13 -5.64
N GLN A 91 -6.30 15.61 -6.82
CA GLN A 91 -6.70 14.26 -7.24
C GLN A 91 -5.64 13.24 -6.85
N GLY A 92 -6.10 12.12 -6.30
CA GLY A 92 -5.28 10.93 -6.10
C GLY A 92 -5.02 10.22 -7.43
N PHE A 93 -3.79 9.75 -7.63
CA PHE A 93 -3.42 8.98 -8.81
C PHE A 93 -2.38 7.92 -8.47
N TRP A 94 -2.21 6.95 -9.36
CA TRP A 94 -1.06 6.04 -9.34
C TRP A 94 -0.30 6.07 -10.67
N THR A 95 0.97 5.68 -10.66
CA THR A 95 1.84 5.73 -11.84
C THR A 95 2.27 4.35 -12.33
N SER A 96 2.16 4.13 -13.64
CA SER A 96 2.64 2.92 -14.35
C SER A 96 4.09 3.05 -14.86
N LYS A 97 4.78 4.14 -14.51
CA LYS A 97 6.19 4.34 -14.87
C LYS A 97 7.03 3.20 -14.31
N LYS A 98 7.83 2.53 -15.16
CA LYS A 98 8.64 1.35 -14.78
C LYS A 98 9.46 1.53 -13.48
N LYS A 99 10.04 2.72 -13.25
CA LYS A 99 10.85 3.02 -12.06
C LYS A 99 10.04 3.07 -10.76
N TYR A 100 8.79 3.49 -10.84
CA TYR A 100 7.92 3.78 -9.69
C TYR A 100 6.55 3.11 -9.85
N ASN A 101 6.50 1.93 -10.46
CA ASN A 101 5.25 1.28 -10.78
C ASN A 101 4.40 1.08 -9.51
N ASP A 102 3.10 1.34 -9.63
CA ASP A 102 2.10 1.31 -8.56
C ASP A 102 2.31 2.33 -7.43
N SER A 103 3.22 3.29 -7.59
CA SER A 103 3.38 4.37 -6.63
C SER A 103 2.23 5.38 -6.73
N VAL A 104 1.77 5.84 -5.57
CA VAL A 104 0.62 6.77 -5.45
C VAL A 104 1.06 8.20 -5.18
N GLY A 105 0.34 9.16 -5.75
CA GLY A 105 0.59 10.59 -5.64
C GLY A 105 -0.70 11.40 -5.55
N CYS A 106 -0.56 12.67 -5.20
CA CYS A 106 -1.62 13.67 -5.24
C CYS A 106 -1.18 14.86 -6.08
N ALA A 107 -2.05 15.33 -6.97
CA ALA A 107 -1.80 16.53 -7.77
C ALA A 107 -3.13 17.18 -8.19
N LYS A 108 -3.14 18.51 -8.34
CA LYS A 108 -4.28 19.24 -8.91
C LYS A 108 -4.67 18.75 -10.30
N GLN A 109 -3.66 18.50 -11.13
CA GLN A 109 -3.81 17.97 -12.48
C GLN A 109 -2.65 16.99 -12.75
N PRO A 110 -2.84 15.69 -12.47
CA PRO A 110 -1.82 14.69 -12.77
C PRO A 110 -1.67 14.52 -14.28
N GLU A 111 -0.67 15.18 -14.85
CA GLU A 111 -0.36 15.13 -16.27
C GLU A 111 0.57 13.95 -16.60
N GLY A 112 0.38 13.38 -17.81
CA GLY A 112 1.23 12.34 -18.37
C GLY A 112 0.52 11.00 -18.55
N ALA A 113 0.76 10.35 -19.70
CA ALA A 113 0.11 9.09 -20.10
C ALA A 113 0.36 7.90 -19.14
N SER A 114 1.30 8.03 -18.21
CA SER A 114 1.60 6.99 -17.22
C SER A 114 0.83 7.16 -15.90
N HIS A 115 0.05 8.23 -15.73
CA HIS A 115 -0.73 8.47 -14.51
C HIS A 115 -2.18 8.07 -14.71
N THR A 116 -2.74 7.34 -13.74
CA THR A 116 -4.15 6.95 -13.72
C THR A 116 -4.81 7.58 -12.50
N ILE A 117 -5.88 8.35 -12.76
CA ILE A 117 -6.69 9.00 -11.72
C ILE A 117 -7.46 7.96 -10.92
N LEU A 118 -7.52 8.14 -9.61
CA LEU A 118 -8.31 7.33 -8.71
C LEU A 118 -9.60 8.07 -8.34
N ASN A 119 -10.66 7.30 -8.12
CA ASN A 119 -11.88 7.84 -7.53
C ASN A 119 -11.71 7.95 -6.00
N PRO A 120 -12.25 9.00 -5.38
CA PRO A 120 -12.24 9.11 -3.93
C PRO A 120 -13.11 8.02 -3.30
N ILE A 121 -12.75 7.59 -2.10
CA ILE A 121 -13.54 6.67 -1.29
C ILE A 121 -14.06 7.35 -0.04
N VAL A 122 -15.21 6.89 0.44
CA VAL A 122 -15.84 7.43 1.65
C VAL A 122 -15.04 7.08 2.90
N GLN A 123 -14.97 8.03 3.83
CA GLN A 123 -14.31 7.84 5.12
C GLN A 123 -15.32 7.38 6.18
N THR A 124 -14.89 6.49 7.06
CA THR A 124 -15.68 6.02 8.20
C THR A 124 -15.22 6.75 9.47
N ILE A 125 -15.82 7.90 9.74
CA ILE A 125 -15.58 8.65 10.97
C ILE A 125 -16.67 8.27 11.98
N SER A 126 -16.39 7.27 12.81
CA SER A 126 -17.21 6.93 13.97
C SER A 126 -16.32 7.06 15.21
N SER A 127 -16.72 7.90 16.17
CA SER A 127 -16.06 8.01 17.47
C SER A 127 -16.02 6.64 18.13
N THR A 128 -14.89 5.96 17.99
CA THR A 128 -14.72 4.59 18.47
C THR A 128 -13.55 4.56 19.42
N THR A 129 -13.86 4.43 20.70
CA THR A 129 -12.88 4.20 21.75
C THR A 129 -12.47 2.73 21.75
N PHE A 130 -11.21 2.47 21.43
CA PHE A 130 -10.63 1.13 21.55
C PHE A 130 -9.88 0.98 22.88
N THR A 131 -10.06 -0.16 23.54
CA THR A 131 -9.31 -0.52 24.74
C THR A 131 -8.27 -1.55 24.37
N TYR A 132 -7.00 -1.15 24.35
CA TYR A 132 -5.89 -2.09 24.18
C TYR A 132 -5.56 -2.75 25.53
N PRO A 133 -5.36 -4.09 25.60
CA PRO A 133 -4.85 -4.72 26.81
C PRO A 133 -3.42 -4.23 27.07
N ARG A 134 -3.20 -3.50 28.16
CA ARG A 134 -1.84 -3.10 28.56
C ARG A 134 -1.04 -4.36 28.90
N ILE A 135 0.06 -4.60 28.20
CA ILE A 135 1.09 -5.51 28.66
C ILE A 135 1.75 -4.84 29.87
N ALA A 136 1.48 -5.34 31.06
CA ALA A 136 2.16 -4.89 32.27
C ALA A 136 3.59 -5.41 32.23
N THR A 137 4.54 -4.55 31.85
CA THR A 137 5.96 -4.81 32.09
C THR A 137 6.22 -4.60 33.57
N SER A 138 6.18 -5.68 34.35
CA SER A 138 6.55 -5.67 35.77
C SER A 138 8.07 -5.48 35.88
N THR A 139 8.52 -4.26 36.10
CA THR A 139 9.89 -3.98 36.56
C THR A 139 9.92 -4.22 38.07
N SER A 140 10.40 -5.39 38.48
CA SER A 140 10.65 -5.70 39.89
C SER A 140 11.82 -4.86 40.39
N THR A 141 11.56 -3.85 41.21
CA THR A 141 12.59 -3.23 42.06
C THR A 141 12.22 -3.55 43.50
N ALA A 142 12.96 -4.48 44.10
CA ALA A 142 12.83 -4.83 45.51
C ALA A 142 13.52 -3.76 46.36
N THR A 143 12.82 -3.19 47.33
CA THR A 143 13.47 -2.63 48.52
C THR A 143 12.51 -2.69 49.71
N SER A 144 12.92 -3.46 50.71
CA SER A 144 12.20 -3.73 51.95
C SER A 144 12.36 -2.58 52.95
N THR A 145 11.32 -2.24 53.71
CA THR A 145 11.44 -1.98 55.16
C THR A 145 10.08 -1.97 55.86
N SER A 146 10.04 -2.62 57.02
CA SER A 146 8.89 -2.95 57.87
C SER A 146 8.32 -1.77 58.68
N ALA A 147 7.04 -1.82 59.06
CA ALA A 147 6.59 -1.91 60.47
C ALA A 147 5.04 -1.84 60.66
N SER A 148 4.56 -2.78 61.48
CA SER A 148 3.42 -2.78 62.43
C SER A 148 1.94 -2.66 61.97
N ALA A 149 1.17 -3.62 62.48
CA ALA A 149 -0.29 -3.84 62.41
C ALA A 149 -1.02 -3.23 63.63
N PRO A 150 -2.32 -3.56 63.91
CA PRO A 150 -3.53 -3.36 63.11
C PRO A 150 -4.61 -2.55 63.89
N HIS A 151 -5.60 -1.98 63.19
CA HIS A 151 -6.87 -1.57 63.81
C HIS A 151 -8.07 -1.95 62.96
N THR A 152 -9.12 -2.36 63.67
CA THR A 152 -10.32 -3.11 63.31
C THR A 152 -11.46 -2.21 62.83
N SER A 153 -12.42 -2.84 62.12
CA SER A 153 -13.81 -2.39 61.82
C SER A 153 -13.96 -1.41 60.64
N GLU A 154 -14.89 -1.53 59.70
CA GLU A 154 -16.21 -2.17 59.71
C GLU A 154 -16.73 -2.44 58.29
N THR A 155 -17.67 -3.37 58.24
CA THR A 155 -18.44 -3.99 57.16
C THR A 155 -19.02 -3.05 56.09
N SER A 156 -18.91 -3.45 54.81
CA SER A 156 -19.94 -3.18 53.80
C SER A 156 -20.02 -4.37 52.83
N THR A 157 -21.09 -5.12 53.01
CA THR A 157 -21.51 -6.27 52.22
C THR A 157 -21.99 -5.80 50.84
N SER A 158 -21.42 -6.32 49.77
CA SER A 158 -22.08 -6.39 48.47
C SER A 158 -21.59 -7.64 47.76
N ASP A 159 -22.56 -8.46 47.39
CA ASP A 159 -22.43 -9.87 47.04
C ASP A 159 -21.48 -10.10 45.85
N TYR A 160 -20.42 -10.87 46.11
CA TYR A 160 -19.61 -11.47 45.06
C TYR A 160 -20.38 -12.68 44.51
N VAL A 161 -20.79 -12.60 43.24
CA VAL A 161 -21.14 -13.80 42.49
C VAL A 161 -19.82 -14.46 42.12
N SER A 162 -19.51 -15.58 42.77
CA SER A 162 -18.37 -16.42 42.42
C SER A 162 -18.52 -16.91 40.97
N SER A 163 -17.62 -16.46 40.09
CA SER A 163 -17.39 -17.11 38.80
C SER A 163 -15.90 -17.01 38.47
N SER A 164 -15.22 -18.12 38.74
CA SER A 164 -13.99 -18.69 38.16
C SER A 164 -12.94 -17.73 37.59
N ASP A 165 -11.74 -17.80 38.16
CA ASP A 165 -10.49 -17.36 37.56
C ASP A 165 -10.26 -18.07 36.20
N ASP A 166 -10.53 -17.38 35.09
CA ASP A 166 -10.15 -17.84 33.76
C ASP A 166 -8.81 -17.21 33.34
N ASP A 167 -7.79 -18.07 33.32
CA ASP A 167 -6.41 -17.82 32.94
C ASP A 167 -6.31 -17.55 31.41
N PRO A 168 -5.77 -16.40 30.94
CA PRO A 168 -5.81 -16.01 29.52
C PRO A 168 -4.89 -16.84 28.59
N ARG A 169 -4.22 -17.87 29.12
CA ARG A 169 -3.34 -18.74 28.33
C ARG A 169 -4.10 -19.76 27.47
N GLY A 170 -5.34 -20.10 27.85
CA GLY A 170 -6.14 -21.12 27.15
C GLY A 170 -6.69 -20.67 25.79
N ALA A 171 -6.97 -19.37 25.61
CA ALA A 171 -7.67 -18.87 24.41
C ALA A 171 -6.77 -18.70 23.18
N ILE A 172 -5.46 -18.49 23.36
CA ILE A 172 -4.51 -18.22 22.27
C ILE A 172 -3.91 -19.51 21.69
N ALA A 173 -3.89 -20.60 22.47
CA ALA A 173 -3.39 -21.89 22.01
C ALA A 173 -4.32 -22.60 20.99
N GLY A 174 -5.61 -22.26 20.96
CA GLY A 174 -6.60 -22.96 20.12
C GLY A 174 -6.49 -22.69 18.62
N ILE A 175 -6.06 -21.49 18.21
CA ILE A 175 -6.13 -21.07 16.80
C ILE A 175 -5.05 -21.75 15.95
N VAL A 176 -3.83 -21.86 16.48
CA VAL A 176 -2.69 -22.40 15.73
C VAL A 176 -2.87 -23.89 15.43
N VAL A 177 -3.41 -24.65 16.39
CA VAL A 177 -3.68 -26.09 16.22
C VAL A 177 -4.83 -26.31 15.22
N GLY A 178 -5.84 -25.44 15.21
CA GLY A 178 -6.95 -25.48 14.26
C GLY A 178 -6.52 -25.29 12.81
N CYS A 179 -5.58 -24.37 12.53
CA CYS A 179 -5.09 -24.13 11.18
C CYS A 179 -4.32 -25.32 10.60
N VAL A 180 -3.50 -26.01 11.40
CA VAL A 180 -2.74 -27.18 10.94
C VAL A 180 -3.68 -28.32 10.57
N ALA A 181 -4.71 -28.58 11.41
CA ALA A 181 -5.73 -29.58 11.11
C ALA A 181 -6.59 -29.19 9.90
N GLY A 182 -6.98 -27.91 9.79
CA GLY A 182 -7.75 -27.38 8.66
C GLY A 182 -7.03 -27.47 7.31
N VAL A 183 -5.76 -27.07 7.27
CA VAL A 183 -4.94 -27.13 6.04
C VAL A 183 -4.70 -28.59 5.62
N ALA A 184 -4.43 -29.48 6.58
CA ALA A 184 -4.28 -30.91 6.30
C ALA A 184 -5.56 -31.52 5.71
N LEU A 185 -6.74 -31.18 6.25
CA LEU A 185 -8.04 -31.63 5.75
C LEU A 185 -8.33 -31.10 4.33
N ILE A 186 -8.07 -29.80 4.07
CA ILE A 186 -8.29 -29.20 2.75
C ILE A 186 -7.36 -29.82 1.71
N ALA A 187 -6.08 -30.02 2.04
CA ALA A 187 -5.11 -30.67 1.16
C ALA A 187 -5.50 -32.12 0.84
N ALA A 188 -5.95 -32.88 1.85
CA ALA A 188 -6.44 -34.25 1.67
C ALA A 188 -7.69 -34.30 0.78
N LEU A 189 -8.64 -33.38 0.97
CA LEU A 189 -9.85 -33.30 0.15
C LEU A 189 -9.52 -32.99 -1.31
N ALA A 190 -8.66 -32.00 -1.55
CA ALA A 190 -8.22 -31.61 -2.88
C ALA A 190 -7.50 -32.77 -3.59
N TRP A 191 -6.60 -33.46 -2.89
CA TRP A 191 -5.90 -34.64 -3.43
C TRP A 191 -6.87 -35.78 -3.76
N TYR A 192 -7.83 -36.06 -2.88
CA TYR A 192 -8.84 -37.11 -3.09
C TYR A 192 -9.71 -36.82 -4.32
N LEU A 193 -10.17 -35.58 -4.49
CA LEU A 193 -10.96 -35.17 -5.66
C LEU A 193 -10.16 -35.25 -6.96
N LEU A 194 -8.88 -34.84 -6.95
CA LEU A 194 -7.99 -34.96 -8.11
C LEU A 194 -7.70 -36.41 -8.46
N ARG A 195 -7.47 -37.27 -7.46
CA ARG A 195 -7.28 -38.72 -7.65
C ARG A 195 -8.53 -39.36 -8.26
N ARG A 196 -9.73 -39.02 -7.76
CA ARG A 196 -10.99 -39.53 -8.30
C ARG A 196 -11.23 -39.07 -9.75
N ARG A 197 -10.83 -37.84 -10.11
CA ARG A 197 -10.90 -37.37 -11.51
C ARG A 197 -9.89 -38.07 -12.41
N ARG A 198 -8.70 -38.42 -11.90
CA ARG A 198 -7.68 -39.16 -12.67
C ARG A 198 -8.08 -40.61 -12.93
N GLN A 199 -8.84 -41.24 -12.04
CA GLN A 199 -9.35 -42.61 -12.27
C GLN A 199 -10.54 -42.67 -13.25
N LYS A 200 -11.12 -41.53 -13.65
CA LYS A 200 -12.13 -41.46 -14.73
C LYS A 200 -11.52 -41.17 -16.12
N LYS A 201 -10.19 -41.12 -16.27
CA LYS A 201 -9.50 -40.90 -17.55
C LYS A 201 -8.81 -42.17 -18.09
N GLN A 202 -9.50 -43.30 -18.07
CA GLN A 202 -9.09 -44.50 -18.80
C GLN A 202 -10.30 -45.07 -19.57
N PHE A 203 -10.65 -44.41 -20.68
CA PHE A 203 -11.37 -44.88 -21.89
C PHE A 203 -11.65 -43.62 -22.75
N GLY A 204 -11.29 -43.43 -24.02
CA GLY A 204 -10.73 -44.24 -25.10
C GLY A 204 -10.27 -43.30 -26.26
N PRO A 205 -10.02 -43.82 -27.48
CA PRO A 205 -8.96 -43.39 -28.41
C PRO A 205 -9.39 -42.42 -29.52
N GLY A 206 -8.39 -41.85 -30.21
CA GLY A 206 -8.48 -41.47 -31.63
C GLY A 206 -8.43 -39.97 -31.93
N SER A 207 -7.28 -39.51 -32.43
CA SER A 207 -7.18 -38.61 -33.59
C SER A 207 -5.70 -38.50 -33.97
N ASP A 208 -5.34 -39.28 -34.98
CA ASP A 208 -4.24 -38.98 -35.90
C ASP A 208 -4.29 -37.51 -36.32
N LEU A 209 -3.12 -36.86 -36.36
CA LEU A 209 -2.60 -36.11 -37.51
C LEU A 209 -1.26 -35.49 -37.12
N GLN A 210 -0.22 -36.09 -37.70
CA GLN A 210 1.18 -35.65 -37.75
C GLN A 210 1.35 -34.27 -38.42
N PRO A 211 2.42 -33.52 -38.08
CA PRO A 211 3.43 -33.21 -39.10
C PRO A 211 4.88 -33.52 -38.67
N PRO A 212 5.80 -33.76 -39.63
CA PRO A 212 7.14 -34.33 -39.39
C PRO A 212 8.24 -33.29 -39.06
N PRO A 213 9.42 -33.75 -38.59
CA PRO A 213 10.56 -32.90 -38.20
C PRO A 213 11.71 -32.85 -39.23
N GLY A 214 12.50 -31.77 -39.18
CA GLY A 214 13.92 -31.74 -39.59
C GLY A 214 14.25 -31.00 -40.89
N TYR A 215 15.24 -30.10 -40.88
CA TYR A 215 16.68 -30.41 -41.08
C TYR A 215 17.55 -29.13 -41.02
N ARG A 216 18.86 -29.32 -40.78
CA ARG A 216 19.88 -28.35 -40.35
C ARG A 216 20.87 -28.02 -41.51
N LYS A 217 21.38 -26.77 -41.53
CA LYS A 217 22.71 -26.23 -41.95
C LYS A 217 23.48 -26.82 -43.17
N ASN A 218 23.94 -25.96 -44.11
CA ASN A 218 25.36 -25.51 -44.27
C ASN A 218 25.61 -24.57 -45.50
N PRO A 219 26.80 -23.93 -45.64
CA PRO A 219 27.04 -22.65 -46.34
C PRO A 219 27.87 -22.73 -47.66
N GLU A 220 28.12 -21.54 -48.25
CA GLU A 220 29.21 -21.15 -49.17
C GLU A 220 29.07 -21.41 -50.70
N SER A 221 29.01 -20.33 -51.50
CA SER A 221 29.87 -20.06 -52.69
C SER A 221 29.42 -18.83 -53.52
N LEU A 222 30.34 -17.88 -53.70
CA LEU A 222 30.40 -16.78 -54.71
C LEU A 222 30.93 -17.33 -56.07
N PRO A 223 30.96 -16.62 -57.25
CA PRO A 223 31.35 -15.19 -57.41
C PRO A 223 30.79 -14.33 -58.59
N GLN A 224 31.05 -13.01 -58.49
CA GLN A 224 31.36 -11.98 -59.54
C GLN A 224 30.27 -11.57 -60.58
N GLY A 225 30.10 -10.30 -61.00
CA GLY A 225 30.72 -8.97 -60.80
C GLY A 225 29.61 -7.89 -60.83
N GLU A 226 29.80 -6.58 -60.64
CA GLU A 226 30.76 -5.63 -61.21
C GLU A 226 30.70 -4.33 -60.37
N LEU A 227 31.81 -3.60 -60.32
CA LEU A 227 32.09 -2.36 -59.59
C LEU A 227 31.19 -1.19 -60.09
N THR A 228 30.80 -0.20 -59.28
CA THR A 228 31.59 1.03 -59.05
C THR A 228 30.86 1.98 -58.06
N GLU A 229 31.53 2.29 -56.94
CA GLU A 229 31.73 3.57 -56.20
C GLU A 229 30.71 4.74 -56.28
N LEU A 230 30.48 5.63 -55.30
CA LEU A 230 30.70 5.81 -53.84
C LEU A 230 29.85 7.08 -53.46
N PRO A 231 29.57 7.39 -52.17
CA PRO A 231 28.58 8.38 -51.72
C PRO A 231 29.19 9.74 -51.33
N SER A 232 28.35 10.76 -51.12
CA SER A 232 28.67 11.87 -50.20
C SER A 232 27.39 12.58 -49.72
N SER A 233 27.43 13.03 -48.46
CA SER A 233 26.35 13.55 -47.63
C SER A 233 26.47 15.09 -47.44
N PRO A 234 25.60 15.76 -46.62
CA PRO A 234 25.21 17.20 -46.67
C PRO A 234 26.10 18.09 -45.73
N PRO A 235 25.79 19.33 -45.21
CA PRO A 235 24.51 20.06 -45.00
C PRO A 235 24.48 21.62 -45.07
N SER A 236 23.30 22.19 -44.74
CA SER A 236 23.08 23.40 -43.90
C SER A 236 22.56 24.70 -44.55
N GLN A 237 21.77 25.41 -43.72
CA GLN A 237 21.32 26.82 -43.74
C GLN A 237 20.10 27.17 -44.61
N ALA A 238 19.27 28.17 -44.30
CA ALA A 238 18.76 28.85 -43.10
C ALA A 238 17.98 30.08 -43.64
N VAL A 239 16.73 30.25 -43.20
CA VAL A 239 16.01 31.50 -42.87
C VAL A 239 16.16 32.78 -43.74
N HIS A 240 14.99 33.29 -44.19
CA HIS A 240 14.50 34.69 -44.37
C HIS A 240 13.77 34.80 -45.73
N GLU A 241 12.44 34.95 -45.81
CA GLU A 241 11.54 36.03 -45.37
C GLU A 241 11.71 37.37 -46.14
N VAL A 242 10.53 37.86 -46.55
CA VAL A 242 10.14 39.21 -47.03
C VAL A 242 10.22 39.45 -48.55
N HIS A 243 9.03 39.55 -49.17
CA HIS A 243 8.80 40.33 -50.38
C HIS A 243 7.57 41.22 -50.19
N GLU A 244 7.78 42.52 -50.38
CA GLU A 244 6.85 43.65 -50.21
C GLU A 244 5.82 43.76 -51.34
N LEU A 245 4.71 44.50 -51.09
CA LEU A 245 4.10 45.53 -51.95
C LEU A 245 2.86 46.18 -51.26
N PRO A 246 2.37 47.38 -51.68
CA PRO A 246 2.93 48.69 -51.40
C PRO A 246 1.94 49.69 -50.72
N GLU A 247 2.52 50.85 -50.46
CA GLU A 247 2.07 52.16 -49.96
C GLU A 247 0.76 52.76 -50.52
N THR A 248 0.07 53.56 -49.68
CA THR A 248 -0.79 54.76 -49.94
C THR A 248 -1.74 54.95 -48.72
N THR A 249 -2.03 56.10 -48.12
CA THR A 249 -1.66 57.51 -48.26
C THR A 249 -1.99 58.20 -46.92
N GLU A 250 -1.13 59.15 -46.53
CA GLU A 250 -1.30 60.15 -45.46
C GLU A 250 -2.52 61.08 -45.70
N THR A 251 -3.16 61.64 -44.66
CA THR A 251 -3.54 63.08 -44.56
C THR A 251 -4.28 63.37 -43.24
N ARG A 252 -3.62 64.19 -42.39
CA ARG A 252 -4.10 65.26 -41.50
C ARG A 252 -4.92 64.97 -40.24
#